data_AF-P12031-F1
#
_entry.id   AF-P12031-F1
#
_cell.length_a   1.000
_cell.length_b   1.000
_cell.length_c   1.000
_cell.angle_alpha   90.00
_cell.angle_beta   90.00
_cell.angle_gamma   90.00
#
_symmetry.space_group_name_H-M   'P 1'
#
loop_
_entity.id
_entity.type
_entity.pdbx_description
1 polymer ?
#
loop_
_entity_poly.entity_id
_entity_poly.type
_entity_poly.pdbx_seq_one_letter_code
_entity_poly.pdbx_strand_id
1 'polypeptide(L)'
;DAVTVASHVRKDLDTLTAGEIESLRSAFLDIQQDHTYENIASFHGKPGLCQHEGHKVACCVHGMPTFPSWHRLYVEQVEEALLDHGSSVAVPYFDWISPIQKLPDLISKATYYNSREQRFDPNPFFSGKVAGEDAVTTRDPQPELFNNNYFYEQALYALEQDNFCDFEIQFEVLHNALHSWLGGHAKYSFSSLDYTAFDPVFFLHHANTDRLWAIWQELQRYRGLPYNEADCAINLMRKPLQPFQDKKLNPRNITNIYSRPADTFDYRNHFHYEYDTLELNHQTVPQLENLLKRRQEYGRVFAGFLIHNNGLSADVTVYVCVPSGPKGKNDCNHKAGVFSVLGGELEMPFTFDRLYKLQITDTIKQLGLKVNNAASYQLKVEIKAVPGTLLDPHILPDPSIIFEPGTKER
;
A
#
# COMPACT_ATOMS: atom_id res chain seq x y z
N ASP A 1 -27.92 -2.66 -0.55
CA ASP A 1 -28.33 -4.08 -0.73
C ASP A 1 -27.12 -4.97 -0.56
N ALA A 2 -27.24 -6.12 0.09
CA ALA A 2 -26.10 -7.03 0.25
C ALA A 2 -25.60 -7.49 -1.13
N VAL A 3 -24.28 -7.52 -1.33
CA VAL A 3 -23.69 -8.03 -2.56
C VAL A 3 -24.00 -9.53 -2.63
N THR A 4 -24.89 -9.92 -3.54
CA THR A 4 -25.37 -11.32 -3.65
C THR A 4 -24.65 -12.11 -4.73
N VAL A 5 -23.93 -11.44 -5.62
CA VAL A 5 -23.25 -12.08 -6.75
C VAL A 5 -21.82 -12.39 -6.35
N ALA A 6 -21.43 -13.67 -6.41
CA ALA A 6 -20.11 -14.14 -6.00
C ALA A 6 -18.94 -13.44 -6.75
N SER A 7 -19.19 -12.96 -7.97
CA SER A 7 -18.20 -12.23 -8.77
C SER A 7 -17.90 -10.82 -8.26
N HIS A 8 -18.63 -10.33 -7.25
CA HIS A 8 -18.39 -9.03 -6.59
C HIS A 8 -17.81 -9.20 -5.17
N VAL A 9 -17.38 -10.42 -4.82
CA VAL A 9 -16.70 -10.68 -3.54
C VAL A 9 -15.20 -10.83 -3.82
N ARG A 10 -14.40 -9.89 -3.33
CA ARG A 10 -12.95 -9.97 -3.35
C ARG A 10 -12.51 -11.03 -2.35
N LYS A 11 -11.81 -12.04 -2.86
CA LYS A 11 -11.32 -13.20 -2.10
C LYS A 11 -9.83 -13.15 -1.92
N ASP A 12 -9.32 -13.85 -0.91
CA ASP A 12 -7.90 -14.11 -0.81
C ASP A 12 -7.45 -14.91 -2.03
N LEU A 13 -6.42 -14.42 -2.71
CA LEU A 13 -5.80 -15.05 -3.86
C LEU A 13 -5.47 -16.53 -3.61
N ASP A 14 -5.03 -16.90 -2.41
CA ASP A 14 -4.64 -18.27 -2.07
C ASP A 14 -5.85 -19.21 -1.85
N THR A 15 -7.06 -18.66 -1.74
CA THR A 15 -8.30 -19.42 -1.57
C THR A 15 -9.04 -19.68 -2.87
N LEU A 16 -8.62 -19.05 -3.98
CA LEU A 16 -9.24 -19.22 -5.28
C LEU A 16 -9.09 -20.66 -5.79
N THR A 17 -10.18 -21.21 -6.31
CA THR A 17 -10.17 -22.50 -6.98
C THR A 17 -9.46 -22.42 -8.34
N ALA A 18 -9.03 -23.57 -8.86
CA ALA A 18 -8.43 -23.64 -10.19
C ALA A 18 -9.35 -23.06 -11.28
N GLY A 19 -10.67 -23.27 -11.17
CA GLY A 19 -11.64 -22.72 -12.12
C GLY A 19 -11.76 -21.20 -12.06
N GLU A 20 -11.72 -20.62 -10.86
CA GLU A 20 -11.72 -19.17 -10.66
C GLU A 20 -10.42 -18.53 -11.19
N ILE A 21 -9.27 -19.17 -10.96
CA ILE A 21 -7.98 -18.73 -11.50
C ILE A 21 -7.97 -18.76 -13.04
N GLU A 22 -8.51 -19.81 -13.66
CA GLU A 22 -8.63 -19.86 -15.12
C GLU A 22 -9.58 -18.78 -15.66
N SER A 23 -10.71 -18.53 -14.99
CA SER A 23 -11.65 -17.48 -15.39
C SER A 23 -11.02 -16.09 -15.27
N LEU A 24 -10.39 -15.78 -14.14
CA LEU A 24 -9.67 -14.53 -13.91
C LEU A 24 -8.59 -14.30 -14.96
N ARG A 25 -7.80 -15.35 -15.28
CA ARG A 25 -6.74 -15.26 -16.29
C ARG A 25 -7.29 -15.03 -17.69
N SER A 26 -8.38 -15.70 -18.06
CA SER A 26 -9.03 -15.49 -19.36
C SER A 26 -9.50 -14.05 -19.51
N ALA A 27 -10.24 -13.53 -18.52
CA ALA A 27 -10.72 -12.15 -18.56
C ALA A 27 -9.57 -11.13 -18.56
N PHE A 28 -8.51 -11.39 -17.77
CA PHE A 28 -7.34 -10.52 -17.74
C PHE A 28 -6.57 -10.51 -19.06
N LEU A 29 -6.44 -11.66 -19.74
CA LEU A 29 -5.86 -11.72 -21.09
C LEU A 29 -6.68 -10.89 -22.09
N ASP A 30 -8.00 -10.95 -22.02
CA ASP A 30 -8.87 -10.23 -22.95
C ASP A 30 -8.70 -8.70 -22.80
N ILE A 31 -8.67 -8.19 -21.56
CA ILE A 31 -8.46 -6.74 -21.31
C ILE A 31 -7.03 -6.26 -21.61
N GLN A 32 -6.04 -7.16 -21.66
CA GLN A 32 -4.71 -6.83 -22.17
C GLN A 32 -4.69 -6.82 -23.70
N GLN A 33 -5.40 -7.76 -24.34
CA GLN A 33 -5.43 -7.86 -25.81
C GLN A 33 -6.14 -6.67 -26.46
N ASP A 34 -7.18 -6.13 -25.82
CA ASP A 34 -7.92 -4.97 -26.33
C ASP A 34 -7.40 -3.61 -25.83
N HIS A 35 -6.28 -3.61 -25.09
CA HIS A 35 -5.61 -2.45 -24.50
C HIS A 35 -6.37 -1.75 -23.36
N THR A 36 -7.46 -2.32 -22.86
CA THR A 36 -8.20 -1.77 -21.71
C THR A 36 -7.31 -1.68 -20.48
N TYR A 37 -6.51 -2.71 -20.20
CA TYR A 37 -5.61 -2.75 -19.05
C TYR A 37 -4.53 -1.67 -19.14
N GLU A 38 -3.86 -1.52 -20.28
CA GLU A 38 -2.82 -0.51 -20.48
C GLU A 38 -3.35 0.92 -20.39
N ASN A 39 -4.58 1.16 -20.86
CA ASN A 39 -5.25 2.45 -20.74
C ASN A 39 -5.54 2.79 -19.27
N ILE A 40 -6.01 1.82 -18.49
CA ILE A 40 -6.21 1.98 -17.04
C ILE A 40 -4.86 2.19 -16.35
N ALA A 41 -3.87 1.33 -16.62
CA ALA A 41 -2.51 1.39 -16.05
C ALA A 41 -1.86 2.78 -16.20
N SER A 42 -2.12 3.45 -17.33
CA SER A 42 -1.61 4.79 -17.66
C SER A 42 -2.16 5.92 -16.77
N PHE A 43 -3.16 5.67 -15.91
CA PHE A 43 -3.69 6.67 -14.97
C PHE A 43 -2.70 6.93 -13.82
N HIS A 44 -1.96 5.92 -13.39
CA HIS A 44 -1.19 5.97 -12.15
C HIS A 44 0.13 6.74 -12.28
N GLY A 45 0.88 6.50 -13.34
CA GLY A 45 2.25 7.01 -13.52
C GLY A 45 2.45 7.61 -14.90
N LYS A 46 3.35 7.01 -15.70
CA LYS A 46 3.55 7.41 -17.10
C LYS A 46 2.35 7.04 -17.98
N PRO A 47 1.99 7.89 -18.97
CA PRO A 47 2.74 9.07 -19.47
C PRO A 47 2.38 10.41 -18.80
N GLY A 48 1.57 10.41 -17.73
CA GLY A 48 1.04 11.62 -17.11
C GLY A 48 -0.16 12.19 -17.89
N LEU A 49 -1.35 11.71 -17.55
CA LEU A 49 -2.61 12.09 -18.20
C LEU A 49 -3.27 13.32 -17.56
N CYS A 50 -2.84 13.70 -16.37
CA CYS A 50 -3.40 14.80 -15.60
C CYS A 50 -2.53 16.05 -15.68
N GLN A 51 -3.08 17.19 -15.22
CA GLN A 51 -2.38 18.47 -15.22
C GLN A 51 -2.28 19.06 -13.82
N HIS A 52 -1.09 19.53 -13.49
CA HIS A 52 -0.80 20.31 -12.29
C HIS A 52 0.07 21.50 -12.67
N GLU A 53 -0.40 22.72 -12.38
CA GLU A 53 0.32 23.97 -12.67
C GLU A 53 0.83 24.10 -14.12
N GLY A 54 0.07 23.57 -15.09
CA GLY A 54 0.43 23.60 -16.52
C GLY A 54 1.38 22.48 -16.99
N HIS A 55 1.84 21.62 -16.09
CA HIS A 55 2.66 20.46 -16.39
C HIS A 55 1.83 19.17 -16.40
N LYS A 56 2.20 18.21 -17.25
CA LYS A 56 1.63 16.86 -17.22
C LYS A 56 2.17 16.11 -16.02
N VAL A 57 1.28 15.49 -15.25
CA VAL A 57 1.58 14.69 -14.07
C VAL A 57 0.78 13.38 -14.10
N ALA A 58 1.24 12.41 -13.32
CA ALA A 58 0.43 11.27 -12.91
C ALA A 58 -0.92 11.74 -12.36
N CYS A 59 -1.99 10.98 -12.62
CA CYS A 59 -3.29 11.29 -12.01
C CYS A 59 -3.41 10.80 -10.57
N CYS A 60 -2.55 9.84 -10.18
CA CYS A 60 -2.49 9.32 -8.84
C CYS A 60 -2.15 10.40 -7.81
N VAL A 61 -2.80 10.27 -6.65
CA VAL A 61 -2.56 11.11 -5.47
C VAL A 61 -1.80 10.27 -4.46
N HIS A 62 -0.54 10.65 -4.20
CA HIS A 62 0.32 10.04 -3.18
C HIS A 62 0.54 11.04 -2.03
N GLY A 63 0.79 10.51 -0.85
CA GLY A 63 1.11 11.24 0.37
C GLY A 63 0.06 12.25 0.82
N MET A 64 -1.21 11.91 0.60
CA MET A 64 -2.37 12.74 0.89
C MET A 64 -3.49 11.87 1.45
N PRO A 65 -4.34 12.40 2.34
CA PRO A 65 -5.46 11.65 2.93
C PRO A 65 -6.43 11.01 1.92
N THR A 66 -6.41 11.44 0.65
CA THR A 66 -7.22 10.90 -0.43
C THR A 66 -6.62 9.69 -1.15
N PHE A 67 -5.40 9.26 -0.79
CA PHE A 67 -4.71 8.10 -1.34
C PHE A 67 -5.56 6.82 -1.30
N PRO A 68 -6.20 6.44 -0.16
CA PRO A 68 -7.04 5.24 -0.10
C PRO A 68 -8.21 5.32 -1.09
N SER A 69 -8.84 6.49 -1.19
CA SER A 69 -9.98 6.73 -2.09
C SER A 69 -9.62 6.61 -3.56
N TRP A 70 -8.47 7.14 -3.97
CA TRP A 70 -8.01 7.05 -5.35
C TRP A 70 -7.72 5.61 -5.75
N HIS A 71 -7.04 4.86 -4.88
CA HIS A 71 -6.71 3.47 -5.16
C HIS A 71 -7.93 2.54 -5.10
N ARG A 72 -8.93 2.81 -4.25
CA ARG A 72 -10.22 2.11 -4.28
C ARG A 72 -10.91 2.27 -5.64
N LEU A 73 -11.05 3.51 -6.12
CA LEU A 73 -11.60 3.78 -7.46
C LEU A 73 -10.77 3.13 -8.56
N TYR A 74 -9.46 3.05 -8.37
CA TYR A 74 -8.57 2.47 -9.37
C TYR A 74 -8.69 0.95 -9.48
N VAL A 75 -8.80 0.24 -8.34
CA VAL A 75 -9.10 -1.21 -8.34
C VAL A 75 -10.47 -1.46 -8.98
N GLU A 76 -11.46 -0.62 -8.71
CA GLU A 76 -12.80 -0.70 -9.32
C GLU A 76 -12.75 -0.64 -10.85
N GLN A 77 -11.87 0.18 -11.44
CA GLN A 77 -11.71 0.25 -12.91
C GLN A 77 -11.34 -1.09 -13.54
N VAL A 78 -10.44 -1.84 -12.88
CA VAL A 78 -9.98 -3.15 -13.36
C VAL A 78 -11.00 -4.23 -13.03
N GLU A 79 -11.64 -4.15 -11.86
CA GLU A 79 -12.69 -5.08 -11.46
C GLU A 79 -13.87 -5.06 -12.44
N GLU A 80 -14.40 -3.89 -12.79
CA GLU A 80 -15.45 -3.79 -13.80
C GLU A 80 -14.97 -4.29 -15.17
N ALA A 81 -13.72 -4.02 -15.55
CA ALA A 81 -13.16 -4.54 -16.81
C ALA A 81 -13.09 -6.06 -16.84
N LEU A 82 -12.70 -6.69 -15.74
CA LEU A 82 -12.69 -8.14 -15.62
C LEU A 82 -14.11 -8.73 -15.69
N LEU A 83 -15.08 -8.06 -15.05
CA LEU A 83 -16.49 -8.48 -15.07
C LEU A 83 -17.12 -8.33 -16.47
N ASP A 84 -16.83 -7.24 -17.18
CA ASP A 84 -17.26 -7.01 -18.57
C ASP A 84 -16.77 -8.14 -19.51
N HIS A 85 -15.61 -8.73 -19.18
CA HIS A 85 -14.99 -9.84 -19.89
C HIS A 85 -15.28 -11.22 -19.26
N GLY A 86 -16.27 -11.31 -18.38
CA GLY A 86 -16.81 -12.58 -17.89
C GLY A 86 -15.99 -13.27 -16.79
N SER A 87 -15.18 -12.52 -16.03
CA SER A 87 -14.57 -13.04 -14.81
C SER A 87 -15.64 -13.53 -13.84
N SER A 88 -15.46 -14.74 -13.32
CA SER A 88 -16.34 -15.30 -12.28
C SER A 88 -16.02 -14.79 -10.87
N VAL A 89 -14.94 -14.01 -10.73
CA VAL A 89 -14.45 -13.45 -9.45
C VAL A 89 -14.13 -11.97 -9.58
N ALA A 90 -14.24 -11.28 -8.46
CA ALA A 90 -13.75 -9.92 -8.28
C ALA A 90 -12.20 -9.90 -8.31
N VAL A 91 -11.57 -8.73 -8.25
CA VAL A 91 -10.11 -8.65 -8.10
C VAL A 91 -9.73 -9.30 -6.77
N PRO A 92 -8.99 -10.44 -6.75
CA PRO A 92 -8.61 -11.05 -5.50
C PRO A 92 -7.56 -10.20 -4.80
N TYR A 93 -7.53 -10.26 -3.47
CA TYR A 93 -6.49 -9.60 -2.69
C TYR A 93 -5.34 -10.56 -2.42
N PHE A 94 -4.10 -10.08 -2.61
CA PHE A 94 -2.91 -10.80 -2.18
C PHE A 94 -2.67 -10.48 -0.70
N ASP A 95 -2.93 -11.41 0.23
CA ASP A 95 -2.71 -11.16 1.66
C ASP A 95 -1.22 -11.15 2.03
N TRP A 96 -0.59 -9.99 1.86
CA TRP A 96 0.78 -9.72 2.25
C TRP A 96 0.94 -9.29 3.72
N ILE A 97 -0.17 -9.19 4.49
CA ILE A 97 -0.09 -8.86 5.92
C ILE A 97 0.45 -10.06 6.70
N SER A 98 -0.01 -11.25 6.32
CA SER A 98 0.49 -12.52 6.85
C SER A 98 1.91 -12.79 6.34
N PRO A 99 2.80 -13.42 7.14
CA PRO A 99 4.18 -13.68 6.71
C PRO A 99 4.26 -14.48 5.41
N ILE A 100 4.86 -13.89 4.38
CA ILE A 100 4.98 -14.50 3.06
C ILE A 100 6.08 -15.57 3.10
N GLN A 101 5.71 -16.83 2.93
CA GLN A 101 6.68 -17.94 2.83
C GLN A 101 7.15 -18.14 1.39
N LYS A 102 6.24 -17.97 0.44
CA LYS A 102 6.45 -18.06 -1.00
C LYS A 102 5.45 -17.15 -1.72
N LEU A 103 5.81 -16.68 -2.90
CA LEU A 103 4.86 -15.94 -3.74
C LEU A 103 3.79 -16.88 -4.32
N PRO A 104 2.52 -16.46 -4.40
CA PRO A 104 1.47 -17.23 -5.05
C PRO A 104 1.83 -17.60 -6.49
N ASP A 105 1.43 -18.80 -6.91
CA ASP A 105 1.74 -19.32 -8.25
C ASP A 105 1.21 -18.42 -9.37
N LEU A 106 0.08 -17.73 -9.12
CA LEU A 106 -0.51 -16.79 -10.08
C LEU A 106 0.46 -15.67 -10.46
N ILE A 107 1.29 -15.20 -9.53
CA ILE A 107 2.20 -14.08 -9.77
C ILE A 107 3.65 -14.51 -9.96
N SER A 108 4.03 -15.71 -9.51
CA SER A 108 5.43 -16.16 -9.52
C SER A 108 5.82 -17.02 -10.73
N LYS A 109 4.87 -17.72 -11.36
CA LYS A 109 5.17 -18.60 -12.51
C LYS A 109 5.12 -17.85 -13.83
N ALA A 110 6.15 -18.00 -14.67
CA ALA A 110 6.21 -17.40 -16.01
C ALA A 110 5.20 -18.00 -17.01
N THR A 111 4.77 -19.24 -16.78
CA THR A 111 3.83 -19.96 -17.65
C THR A 111 2.79 -20.70 -16.82
N TYR A 112 1.62 -20.94 -17.41
CA TYR A 112 0.56 -21.78 -16.83
C TYR A 112 0.13 -22.86 -17.83
N TYR A 113 -0.53 -23.90 -17.34
CA TYR A 113 -1.10 -24.94 -18.20
C TYR A 113 -2.51 -24.53 -18.64
N ASN A 114 -2.68 -24.18 -19.91
CA ASN A 114 -3.96 -23.90 -20.50
C ASN A 114 -4.69 -25.21 -20.81
N SER A 115 -5.68 -25.53 -19.97
CA SER A 115 -6.47 -26.76 -20.12
C SER A 115 -7.38 -26.78 -21.35
N ARG A 116 -7.73 -25.62 -21.93
CA ARG A 116 -8.55 -25.54 -23.15
C ARG A 116 -7.71 -25.89 -24.39
N GLU A 117 -6.51 -25.34 -24.49
CA GLU A 117 -5.60 -25.53 -25.63
C GLU A 117 -4.62 -26.70 -25.43
N GLN A 118 -4.61 -27.32 -24.25
CA GLN A 118 -3.73 -28.45 -23.88
C GLN A 118 -2.23 -28.14 -24.07
N ARG A 119 -1.80 -26.93 -23.70
CA ARG A 119 -0.41 -26.47 -23.82
C ARG A 119 -0.02 -25.51 -22.69
N PHE A 120 1.27 -25.21 -22.57
CA PHE A 120 1.74 -24.13 -21.70
C PHE A 120 1.73 -22.80 -22.44
N ASP A 121 1.09 -21.80 -21.85
CA ASP A 121 1.02 -20.43 -22.35
C ASP A 121 1.74 -19.47 -21.37
N PRO A 122 2.22 -18.30 -21.85
CA PRO A 122 2.73 -17.25 -20.98
C PRO A 122 1.69 -16.82 -19.93
N ASN A 123 2.08 -16.69 -18.68
CA ASN A 123 1.20 -16.25 -17.62
C ASN A 123 1.07 -14.72 -17.64
N PRO A 124 -0.12 -14.15 -17.90
CA PRO A 124 -0.28 -12.70 -17.99
C PRO A 124 -0.07 -11.97 -16.67
N PHE A 125 -0.14 -12.67 -15.52
CA PHE A 125 0.12 -12.12 -14.18
C PHE A 125 1.59 -12.15 -13.77
N PHE A 126 2.48 -12.66 -14.62
CA PHE A 126 3.92 -12.70 -14.33
C PHE A 126 4.60 -11.33 -14.52
N SER A 127 4.19 -10.60 -15.56
CA SER A 127 4.70 -9.27 -15.94
C SER A 127 3.70 -8.59 -16.86
N GLY A 128 3.70 -7.27 -16.95
CA GLY A 128 2.88 -6.54 -17.93
C GLY A 128 3.72 -5.72 -18.90
N LYS A 129 3.15 -5.41 -20.07
CA LYS A 129 3.79 -4.56 -21.07
C LYS A 129 3.73 -3.10 -20.62
N VAL A 130 4.84 -2.38 -20.71
CA VAL A 130 4.90 -0.96 -20.35
C VAL A 130 4.50 -0.11 -21.54
N ALA A 131 3.43 0.67 -21.42
CA ALA A 131 2.96 1.49 -22.54
C ALA A 131 3.98 2.57 -22.93
N GLY A 132 4.24 2.70 -24.23
CA GLY A 132 5.19 3.68 -24.77
C GLY A 132 6.66 3.29 -24.65
N GLU A 133 6.96 2.14 -24.02
CA GLU A 133 8.32 1.63 -23.83
C GLU A 133 8.45 0.25 -24.51
N ASP A 134 9.62 -0.09 -25.04
CA ASP A 134 9.92 -1.45 -25.50
C ASP A 134 10.40 -2.31 -24.31
N ALA A 135 9.51 -2.45 -23.32
CA ALA A 135 9.82 -3.09 -22.03
C ALA A 135 8.60 -3.78 -21.41
N VAL A 136 8.90 -4.71 -20.50
CA VAL A 136 7.93 -5.35 -19.60
C VAL A 136 8.28 -5.04 -18.16
N THR A 137 7.29 -5.11 -17.27
CA THR A 137 7.53 -4.96 -15.84
C THR A 137 8.39 -6.09 -15.31
N THR A 138 9.14 -5.79 -14.25
CA THR A 138 10.05 -6.75 -13.60
C THR A 138 9.83 -6.77 -12.11
N ARG A 139 10.11 -7.92 -11.51
CA ARG A 139 10.05 -8.14 -10.06
C ARG A 139 11.33 -8.84 -9.63
N ASP A 140 11.95 -8.34 -8.58
CA ASP A 140 13.13 -8.91 -7.94
C ASP A 140 12.87 -8.97 -6.43
N PRO A 141 12.20 -10.04 -5.95
CA PRO A 141 11.78 -10.13 -4.56
C PRO A 141 12.97 -10.14 -3.58
N GLN A 142 13.01 -9.16 -2.68
CA GLN A 142 14.07 -8.98 -1.69
C GLN A 142 13.91 -9.98 -0.52
N PRO A 143 15.01 -10.39 0.15
CA PRO A 143 14.94 -11.30 1.29
C PRO A 143 14.02 -10.82 2.43
N GLU A 144 13.97 -9.50 2.66
CA GLU A 144 13.12 -8.83 3.64
C GLU A 144 11.61 -9.02 3.38
N LEU A 145 11.21 -9.45 2.19
CA LEU A 145 9.80 -9.76 1.89
C LEU A 145 9.32 -11.00 2.64
N PHE A 146 10.21 -11.96 2.91
CA PHE A 146 9.83 -13.31 3.30
C PHE A 146 9.99 -13.59 4.79
N ASN A 147 9.14 -14.46 5.33
CA ASN A 147 9.26 -15.09 6.64
C ASN A 147 9.49 -14.14 7.82
N ASN A 148 8.83 -12.98 7.82
CA ASN A 148 8.89 -12.02 8.91
C ASN A 148 7.53 -11.35 9.16
N ASN A 149 7.40 -10.67 10.29
CA ASN A 149 6.16 -10.04 10.76
C ASN A 149 6.11 -8.54 10.48
N TYR A 150 6.95 -8.00 9.59
CA TYR A 150 7.01 -6.56 9.33
C TYR A 150 5.63 -5.99 8.98
N PHE A 151 4.97 -6.57 7.97
CA PHE A 151 3.68 -6.09 7.50
C PHE A 151 2.60 -6.17 8.58
N TYR A 152 2.55 -7.30 9.30
CA TYR A 152 1.61 -7.46 10.42
C TYR A 152 1.82 -6.43 11.53
N GLU A 153 3.06 -6.19 11.97
CA GLU A 153 3.33 -5.24 13.05
C GLU A 153 3.01 -3.79 12.67
N GLN A 154 3.31 -3.40 11.44
CA GLN A 154 2.96 -2.07 10.91
C GLN A 154 1.44 -1.94 10.72
N ALA A 155 0.77 -2.98 10.23
CA ALA A 155 -0.68 -2.99 10.06
C ALA A 155 -1.39 -2.84 11.41
N LEU A 156 -0.94 -3.54 12.45
CA LEU A 156 -1.48 -3.38 13.80
C LEU A 156 -1.36 -1.93 14.27
N TYR A 157 -0.21 -1.28 14.07
CA TYR A 157 -0.04 0.12 14.48
C TYR A 157 -0.92 1.09 13.68
N ALA A 158 -1.09 0.86 12.37
CA ALA A 158 -2.06 1.63 11.57
C ALA A 158 -3.49 1.47 12.12
N LEU A 159 -3.91 0.24 12.45
CA LEU A 159 -5.25 -0.06 12.95
C LEU A 159 -5.52 0.41 14.39
N GLU A 160 -4.47 0.77 15.14
CA GLU A 160 -4.60 1.44 16.44
C GLU A 160 -5.07 2.89 16.31
N GLN A 161 -4.90 3.53 15.14
CA GLN A 161 -5.29 4.92 14.95
C GLN A 161 -6.82 5.06 14.92
N ASP A 162 -7.35 5.98 15.73
CA ASP A 162 -8.78 6.27 15.88
C ASP A 162 -9.26 7.43 15.01
N ASN A 163 -8.33 8.11 14.32
CA ASN A 163 -8.59 9.14 13.33
C ASN A 163 -8.14 8.71 11.94
N PHE A 164 -8.95 9.01 10.92
CA PHE A 164 -8.68 8.60 9.54
C PHE A 164 -7.33 9.12 9.01
N CYS A 165 -6.94 10.37 9.26
CA CYS A 165 -5.67 10.89 8.75
C CYS A 165 -4.44 10.37 9.51
N ASP A 166 -4.59 10.01 10.79
CA ASP A 166 -3.50 9.33 11.51
C ASP A 166 -3.32 7.90 10.98
N PHE A 167 -4.44 7.21 10.69
CA PHE A 167 -4.44 5.89 10.04
C PHE A 167 -3.77 5.94 8.67
N GLU A 168 -4.19 6.89 7.83
CA GLU A 168 -3.81 6.97 6.42
C GLU A 168 -2.29 7.04 6.21
N ILE A 169 -1.58 7.84 7.01
CA ILE A 169 -0.11 7.96 6.89
C ILE A 169 0.60 6.64 7.20
N GLN A 170 0.17 5.93 8.26
CA GLN A 170 0.76 4.62 8.58
C GLN A 170 0.40 3.58 7.52
N PHE A 171 -0.82 3.68 6.99
CA PHE A 171 -1.38 2.82 5.97
C PHE A 171 -0.65 2.94 4.62
N GLU A 172 -0.43 4.15 4.12
CA GLU A 172 0.26 4.37 2.84
C GLU A 172 1.73 3.92 2.93
N VAL A 173 2.43 4.28 4.01
CA VAL A 173 3.84 3.90 4.19
C VAL A 173 4.01 2.38 4.37
N LEU A 174 3.05 1.71 5.01
CA LEU A 174 2.99 0.24 5.05
C LEU A 174 2.86 -0.36 3.65
N HIS A 175 1.92 0.14 2.87
CA HIS A 175 1.68 -0.29 1.49
C HIS A 175 2.98 -0.21 0.65
N ASN A 176 3.76 0.87 0.80
CA ASN A 176 4.98 1.09 0.03
C ASN A 176 6.02 -0.02 0.16
N ALA A 177 6.05 -0.73 1.29
CA ALA A 177 7.03 -1.78 1.53
C ALA A 177 6.87 -2.97 0.57
N LEU A 178 5.65 -3.32 0.16
CA LEU A 178 5.47 -4.40 -0.82
C LEU A 178 5.98 -3.97 -2.19
N HIS A 179 5.69 -2.74 -2.63
CA HIS A 179 6.25 -2.20 -3.87
C HIS A 179 7.77 -2.30 -3.91
N SER A 180 8.43 -1.82 -2.85
CA SER A 180 9.90 -1.86 -2.75
C SER A 180 10.42 -3.29 -2.77
N TRP A 181 9.94 -4.14 -1.87
CA TRP A 181 10.53 -5.47 -1.66
C TRP A 181 10.12 -6.50 -2.70
N LEU A 182 8.96 -6.37 -3.35
CA LEU A 182 8.61 -7.25 -4.47
C LEU A 182 9.23 -6.78 -5.79
N GLY A 183 9.36 -5.47 -5.99
CA GLY A 183 9.87 -4.89 -7.22
C GLY A 183 11.38 -4.95 -7.36
N GLY A 184 12.11 -4.71 -6.27
CA GLY A 184 13.56 -4.63 -6.29
C GLY A 184 14.06 -3.41 -7.06
N HIS A 185 15.10 -3.56 -7.88
CA HIS A 185 15.99 -2.45 -8.23
C HIS A 185 15.97 -2.00 -9.70
N ALA A 186 15.17 -2.63 -10.56
CA ALA A 186 15.16 -2.33 -11.99
C ALA A 186 14.32 -1.07 -12.34
N LYS A 187 14.63 -0.42 -13.47
CA LYS A 187 13.93 0.80 -13.93
C LYS A 187 12.42 0.57 -14.11
N TYR A 188 12.04 -0.51 -14.80
CA TYR A 188 10.64 -0.87 -15.06
C TYR A 188 10.13 -1.86 -14.02
N SER A 189 10.60 -1.75 -12.77
CA SER A 189 10.20 -2.68 -11.72
C SER A 189 8.90 -2.27 -11.04
N PHE A 190 8.33 -3.21 -10.29
CA PHE A 190 7.21 -2.95 -9.39
C PHE A 190 7.51 -1.94 -8.26
N SER A 191 8.76 -1.52 -8.05
CA SER A 191 9.12 -0.46 -7.10
C SER A 191 9.15 0.95 -7.73
N SER A 192 8.99 1.04 -9.06
CA SER A 192 8.94 2.30 -9.78
C SER A 192 7.52 2.83 -9.87
N LEU A 193 7.25 3.99 -9.26
CA LEU A 193 5.93 4.63 -9.27
C LEU A 193 5.42 4.87 -10.70
N ASP A 194 6.31 5.23 -11.62
CA ASP A 194 5.99 5.53 -13.02
C ASP A 194 5.46 4.31 -13.79
N TYR A 195 5.88 3.10 -13.41
CA TYR A 195 5.66 1.88 -14.18
C TYR A 195 4.93 0.77 -13.42
N THR A 196 4.83 0.87 -12.09
CA THR A 196 4.33 -0.21 -11.24
C THR A 196 2.90 -0.64 -11.56
N ALA A 197 2.04 0.24 -12.08
CA ALA A 197 0.66 -0.08 -12.39
C ALA A 197 0.47 -0.87 -13.70
N PHE A 198 1.51 -0.94 -14.55
CA PHE A 198 1.52 -1.87 -15.68
C PHE A 198 1.74 -3.31 -15.21
N ASP A 199 2.16 -3.52 -13.96
CA ASP A 199 2.35 -4.83 -13.40
C ASP A 199 1.02 -5.36 -12.81
N PRO A 200 0.51 -6.52 -13.24
CA PRO A 200 -0.77 -7.06 -12.76
C PRO A 200 -0.86 -7.26 -11.24
N VAL A 201 0.26 -7.49 -10.55
CA VAL A 201 0.25 -7.65 -9.09
C VAL A 201 -0.15 -6.37 -8.37
N PHE A 202 -0.04 -5.22 -9.03
CA PHE A 202 -0.49 -3.92 -8.53
C PHE A 202 -1.93 -4.00 -8.01
N PHE A 203 -2.86 -4.51 -8.82
CA PHE A 203 -4.27 -4.54 -8.45
C PHE A 203 -4.57 -5.56 -7.35
N LEU A 204 -3.80 -6.65 -7.28
CA LEU A 204 -3.91 -7.65 -6.20
C LEU A 204 -3.39 -7.09 -4.87
N HIS A 205 -2.28 -6.34 -4.92
CA HIS A 205 -1.72 -5.62 -3.79
C HIS A 205 -2.68 -4.54 -3.28
N HIS A 206 -3.23 -3.73 -4.18
CA HIS A 206 -4.15 -2.65 -3.84
C HIS A 206 -5.52 -3.16 -3.41
N ALA A 207 -5.99 -4.33 -3.87
CA ALA A 207 -7.18 -4.97 -3.30
C ALA A 207 -6.97 -5.33 -1.82
N ASN A 208 -5.79 -5.79 -1.42
CA ASN A 208 -5.50 -6.04 0.01
C ASN A 208 -5.28 -4.74 0.80
N THR A 209 -4.68 -3.73 0.15
CA THR A 209 -4.55 -2.38 0.73
C THR A 209 -5.94 -1.80 1.01
N ASP A 210 -6.86 -1.90 0.06
CA ASP A 210 -8.25 -1.49 0.24
C ASP A 210 -8.97 -2.31 1.33
N ARG A 211 -8.71 -3.62 1.38
CA ARG A 211 -9.21 -4.50 2.46
C ARG A 211 -8.77 -4.02 3.84
N LEU A 212 -7.51 -3.61 4.01
CA LEU A 212 -7.01 -3.09 5.27
C LEU A 212 -7.77 -1.82 5.70
N TRP A 213 -8.13 -0.95 4.74
CA TRP A 213 -9.01 0.19 5.03
C TRP A 213 -10.41 -0.27 5.46
N ALA A 214 -11.01 -1.25 4.78
CA ALA A 214 -12.30 -1.82 5.19
C ALA A 214 -12.27 -2.43 6.62
N ILE A 215 -11.17 -3.08 7.00
CA ILE A 215 -10.94 -3.58 8.37
C ILE A 215 -10.90 -2.42 9.38
N TRP A 216 -10.20 -1.33 9.05
CA TRP A 216 -10.19 -0.12 9.88
C TRP A 216 -11.60 0.44 10.06
N GLN A 217 -12.40 0.51 8.99
CA GLN A 217 -13.78 0.99 9.07
C GLN A 217 -14.63 0.13 10.02
N GLU A 218 -14.51 -1.20 9.97
CA GLU A 218 -15.25 -2.08 10.90
C GLU A 218 -14.74 -1.98 12.35
N LEU A 219 -13.44 -1.75 12.56
CA LEU A 219 -12.90 -1.43 13.89
C LEU A 219 -13.50 -0.12 14.43
N GLN A 220 -13.58 0.94 13.61
CA GLN A 220 -14.21 2.19 14.03
C GLN A 220 -15.68 2.00 14.36
N ARG A 221 -16.43 1.24 13.55
CA ARG A 221 -17.82 0.87 13.87
C ARG A 221 -17.92 0.14 15.20
N TYR A 222 -17.04 -0.82 15.46
CA TYR A 222 -16.99 -1.55 16.72
C TYR A 222 -16.64 -0.65 17.93
N ARG A 223 -15.80 0.36 17.72
CA ARG A 223 -15.43 1.38 18.72
C ARG A 223 -16.52 2.43 18.95
N GLY A 224 -17.51 2.53 18.07
CA GLY A 224 -18.52 3.60 18.09
C GLY A 224 -17.97 4.95 17.62
N LEU A 225 -16.99 4.93 16.72
CA LEU A 225 -16.29 6.10 16.18
C LEU A 225 -16.64 6.33 14.70
N PRO A 226 -16.36 7.54 14.15
CA PRO A 226 -16.53 7.82 12.73
C PRO A 226 -15.72 6.84 11.86
N TYR A 227 -16.38 6.24 10.87
CA TYR A 227 -15.79 5.21 10.00
C TYR A 227 -16.01 5.48 8.50
N ASN A 228 -16.96 6.37 8.18
CA ASN A 228 -17.42 6.67 6.83
C ASN A 228 -17.14 8.13 6.43
N GLU A 229 -16.22 8.79 7.14
CA GLU A 229 -15.83 10.17 6.87
C GLU A 229 -14.38 10.41 7.31
N ALA A 230 -13.81 11.50 6.80
CA ALA A 230 -12.53 12.02 7.24
C ALA A 230 -12.74 13.44 7.80
N ASP A 231 -12.50 13.61 9.10
CA ASP A 231 -12.56 14.92 9.80
C ASP A 231 -11.32 15.80 9.54
N CYS A 232 -10.62 15.54 8.44
CA CYS A 232 -9.38 16.17 8.03
C CYS A 232 -9.37 16.29 6.50
N ALA A 233 -8.58 17.21 5.97
CA ALA A 233 -8.50 17.45 4.53
C ALA A 233 -9.87 17.64 3.83
N ILE A 234 -10.84 18.27 4.52
CA ILE A 234 -12.25 18.40 4.07
C ILE A 234 -12.37 18.92 2.63
N ASN A 235 -11.50 19.87 2.25
CA ASN A 235 -11.50 20.43 0.90
C ASN A 235 -11.04 19.41 -0.16
N LEU A 236 -10.08 18.54 0.17
CA LEU A 236 -9.65 17.45 -0.71
C LEU A 236 -10.75 16.39 -0.82
N MET A 237 -11.41 16.06 0.29
CA MET A 237 -12.47 15.05 0.34
C MET A 237 -13.70 15.36 -0.54
N ARG A 238 -13.91 16.64 -0.86
CA ARG A 238 -15.03 17.13 -1.68
C ARG A 238 -14.69 17.31 -3.16
N LYS A 239 -13.40 17.28 -3.52
CA LYS A 239 -12.94 17.49 -4.89
C LYS A 239 -12.94 16.14 -5.62
N PRO A 240 -13.60 16.02 -6.78
CA PRO A 240 -13.51 14.80 -7.56
C PRO A 240 -12.06 14.47 -7.94
N LEU A 241 -11.69 13.21 -7.77
CA LEU A 241 -10.38 12.68 -8.11
C LEU A 241 -10.26 12.53 -9.63
N GLN A 242 -9.08 12.86 -10.14
CA GLN A 242 -8.74 12.66 -11.54
C GLN A 242 -8.14 11.26 -11.75
N PRO A 243 -8.36 10.62 -12.90
CA PRO A 243 -9.12 11.08 -14.05
C PRO A 243 -10.61 10.68 -13.99
N PHE A 244 -11.09 10.16 -12.86
CA PHE A 244 -12.38 9.46 -12.78
C PHE A 244 -13.58 10.31 -13.21
N GLN A 245 -13.56 11.62 -12.95
CA GLN A 245 -14.61 12.54 -13.40
C GLN A 245 -14.58 12.89 -14.90
N ASP A 246 -13.45 12.70 -15.59
CA ASP A 246 -13.32 13.02 -17.01
C ASP A 246 -13.87 11.87 -17.87
N LYS A 247 -15.06 12.06 -18.44
CA LYS A 247 -15.72 11.06 -19.30
C LYS A 247 -14.93 10.69 -20.56
N LYS A 248 -13.95 11.50 -20.96
CA LYS A 248 -13.08 11.17 -22.11
C LYS A 248 -11.99 10.18 -21.72
N LEU A 249 -11.50 10.26 -20.50
CA LEU A 249 -10.47 9.36 -19.97
C LEU A 249 -11.09 8.15 -19.28
N ASN A 250 -12.15 8.37 -18.52
CA ASN A 250 -12.90 7.35 -17.79
C ASN A 250 -14.35 7.25 -18.32
N PRO A 251 -14.63 6.31 -19.25
CA PRO A 251 -15.98 6.07 -19.73
C PRO A 251 -16.88 5.36 -18.71
N ARG A 252 -16.33 4.85 -17.59
CA ARG A 252 -17.07 4.06 -16.59
C ARG A 252 -17.96 4.94 -15.73
N ASN A 253 -19.24 4.57 -15.61
CA ASN A 253 -20.24 5.41 -14.96
C ASN A 253 -20.08 5.46 -13.43
N ILE A 254 -19.77 4.33 -12.77
CA ILE A 254 -19.83 4.23 -11.31
C ILE A 254 -18.73 5.08 -10.65
N THR A 255 -17.49 4.94 -11.11
CA THR A 255 -16.34 5.72 -10.64
C THR A 255 -16.41 7.17 -11.09
N ASN A 256 -17.11 7.49 -12.18
CA ASN A 256 -17.39 8.86 -12.58
C ASN A 256 -18.36 9.56 -11.62
N ILE A 257 -19.47 8.89 -11.27
CA ILE A 257 -20.50 9.41 -10.36
C ILE A 257 -19.93 9.58 -8.94
N TYR A 258 -19.21 8.57 -8.44
CA TYR A 258 -18.66 8.53 -7.09
C TYR A 258 -17.18 8.87 -7.05
N SER A 259 -16.77 9.86 -7.85
CA SER A 259 -15.35 10.24 -8.03
C SER A 259 -14.78 11.06 -6.87
N ARG A 260 -15.57 11.52 -5.89
CA ARG A 260 -15.04 12.28 -4.74
C ARG A 260 -14.56 11.32 -3.66
N PRO A 261 -13.47 11.63 -2.95
CA PRO A 261 -12.98 10.77 -1.88
C PRO A 261 -14.04 10.43 -0.82
N ALA A 262 -14.88 11.40 -0.45
CA ALA A 262 -15.98 11.19 0.49
C ALA A 262 -16.99 10.12 0.02
N ASP A 263 -17.21 9.99 -1.30
CA ASP A 263 -18.11 8.97 -1.83
C ASP A 263 -17.53 7.56 -1.64
N THR A 264 -16.19 7.43 -1.63
CA THR A 264 -15.52 6.13 -1.62
C THR A 264 -15.58 5.40 -0.28
N PHE A 265 -15.93 6.09 0.81
CA PHE A 265 -16.07 5.48 2.14
C PHE A 265 -17.19 4.43 2.19
N ASP A 266 -18.29 4.65 1.47
CA ASP A 266 -19.44 3.74 1.41
C ASP A 266 -19.37 2.79 0.20
N TYR A 267 -18.28 2.02 0.15
CA TYR A 267 -17.95 1.18 -1.01
C TYR A 267 -19.00 0.12 -1.33
N ARG A 268 -19.67 -0.44 -0.31
CA ARG A 268 -20.70 -1.47 -0.49
C ARG A 268 -21.93 -0.94 -1.22
N ASN A 269 -22.35 0.29 -0.92
CA ASN A 269 -23.53 0.90 -1.54
C ASN A 269 -23.20 1.61 -2.86
N HIS A 270 -21.99 2.16 -3.01
CA HIS A 270 -21.61 2.90 -4.21
C HIS A 270 -20.94 2.05 -5.29
N PHE A 271 -20.18 1.02 -4.92
CA PHE A 271 -19.43 0.15 -5.86
C PHE A 271 -19.88 -1.31 -5.83
N HIS A 272 -20.73 -1.69 -4.89
CA HIS A 272 -21.35 -3.03 -4.84
C HIS A 272 -20.36 -4.20 -4.80
N TYR A 273 -19.21 -4.04 -4.13
CA TYR A 273 -18.30 -5.13 -3.80
C TYR A 273 -18.17 -5.34 -2.28
N GLU A 274 -17.78 -6.56 -1.89
CA GLU A 274 -17.49 -6.95 -0.51
C GLU A 274 -16.20 -7.79 -0.44
N TYR A 275 -15.72 -8.05 0.78
CA TYR A 275 -14.63 -8.98 1.03
C TYR A 275 -15.19 -10.27 1.60
N ASP A 276 -14.61 -11.41 1.21
CA ASP A 276 -14.96 -12.72 1.79
C ASP A 276 -14.77 -12.77 3.31
N THR A 277 -13.76 -12.08 3.83
CA THR A 277 -13.50 -11.90 5.25
C THR A 277 -12.76 -10.60 5.53
N LEU A 278 -13.10 -9.98 6.67
CA LEU A 278 -12.38 -8.85 7.26
C LEU A 278 -11.58 -9.26 8.51
N GLU A 279 -11.29 -10.55 8.66
CA GLU A 279 -10.38 -11.04 9.69
C GLU A 279 -8.91 -10.72 9.35
N LEU A 280 -8.17 -10.14 10.29
CA LEU A 280 -6.73 -9.91 10.12
C LEU A 280 -5.96 -11.05 10.80
N ASN A 281 -5.21 -11.85 10.04
CA ASN A 281 -4.45 -13.00 10.59
C ASN A 281 -5.33 -13.90 11.49
N HIS A 282 -6.51 -14.29 10.99
CA HIS A 282 -7.52 -15.09 11.71
C HIS A 282 -8.11 -14.45 12.97
N GLN A 283 -8.02 -13.12 13.11
CA GLN A 283 -8.63 -12.39 14.21
C GLN A 283 -9.88 -11.67 13.73
N THR A 284 -11.02 -12.01 14.33
CA THR A 284 -12.26 -11.24 14.19
C THR A 284 -12.08 -9.82 14.73
N VAL A 285 -12.90 -8.86 14.28
CA VAL A 285 -12.84 -7.45 14.74
C VAL A 285 -12.78 -7.32 16.27
N PRO A 286 -13.61 -8.03 17.08
CA PRO A 286 -13.48 -7.99 18.54
C PRO A 286 -12.16 -8.56 19.09
N GLN A 287 -11.62 -9.63 18.49
CA GLN A 287 -10.34 -10.21 18.91
C GLN A 287 -9.17 -9.27 18.57
N LEU A 288 -9.22 -8.66 17.39
CA LEU A 288 -8.27 -7.67 16.93
C LEU A 288 -8.28 -6.45 17.84
N GLU A 289 -9.46 -5.87 18.12
CA GLU A 289 -9.58 -4.73 19.05
C GLU A 289 -8.99 -5.04 20.44
N ASN A 290 -9.23 -6.26 20.95
CA ASN A 290 -8.63 -6.69 22.22
C ASN A 290 -7.10 -6.80 22.14
N LEU A 291 -6.54 -7.21 21.00
CA LEU A 291 -5.09 -7.21 20.78
C LEU A 291 -4.54 -5.78 20.75
N LEU A 292 -5.16 -4.88 19.99
CA LEU A 292 -4.74 -3.48 19.86
C LEU A 292 -4.73 -2.78 21.22
N LYS A 293 -5.79 -2.97 22.03
CA LYS A 293 -5.83 -2.45 23.41
C LYS A 293 -4.70 -2.95 24.28
N ARG A 294 -4.35 -4.25 24.21
CA ARG A 294 -3.22 -4.82 24.97
C ARG A 294 -1.88 -4.21 24.55
N ARG A 295 -1.69 -3.93 23.27
CA ARG A 295 -0.47 -3.29 22.75
C ARG A 295 -0.31 -1.87 23.28
N GLN A 296 -1.42 -1.15 23.39
CA GLN A 296 -1.48 0.21 23.94
C GLN A 296 -1.30 0.27 25.47
N GLU A 297 -1.23 -0.86 26.19
CA GLU A 297 -1.03 -0.87 27.64
C GLU A 297 0.38 -0.41 28.05
N TYR A 298 1.37 -0.55 27.17
CA TYR A 298 2.78 -0.30 27.46
C TYR A 298 3.33 0.85 26.64
N GLY A 299 4.25 1.63 27.23
CA GLY A 299 4.88 2.74 26.57
C GLY A 299 5.74 2.31 25.38
N ARG A 300 5.66 3.08 24.29
CA ARG A 300 6.36 2.83 23.03
C ARG A 300 7.13 4.06 22.57
N VAL A 301 8.23 3.82 21.88
CA VAL A 301 9.08 4.85 21.30
C VAL A 301 9.04 4.73 19.78
N PHE A 302 8.89 5.87 19.11
CA PHE A 302 8.83 5.98 17.67
C PHE A 302 9.87 6.98 17.15
N ALA A 303 10.39 6.72 15.97
CA ALA A 303 11.04 7.71 15.12
C ALA A 303 9.96 8.32 14.21
N GLY A 304 9.71 9.62 14.37
CA GLY A 304 8.72 10.39 13.64
C GLY A 304 9.32 11.10 12.43
N PHE A 305 8.76 10.88 11.23
CA PHE A 305 9.24 11.44 9.97
C PHE A 305 8.18 12.31 9.31
N LEU A 306 8.57 13.52 8.89
CA LEU A 306 7.76 14.35 8.00
C LEU A 306 8.14 14.02 6.56
N ILE A 307 7.39 13.12 5.91
CA ILE A 307 7.70 12.69 4.55
C ILE A 307 7.07 13.67 3.56
N HIS A 308 7.84 14.04 2.55
CA HIS A 308 7.39 14.86 1.43
C HIS A 308 7.91 14.29 0.12
N ASN A 309 7.32 14.74 -0.99
CA ASN A 309 7.76 14.39 -2.33
C ASN A 309 9.26 14.72 -2.51
N ASN A 310 10.01 13.78 -3.09
CA ASN A 310 11.40 13.95 -3.50
C ASN A 310 11.69 13.39 -4.91
N GLY A 311 10.65 12.92 -5.62
CA GLY A 311 10.75 12.33 -6.96
C GLY A 311 11.51 11.00 -7.06
N LEU A 312 11.80 10.33 -5.93
CA LEU A 312 12.63 9.13 -5.88
C LEU A 312 12.08 8.08 -4.91
N SER A 313 11.94 6.83 -5.38
CA SER A 313 11.73 5.68 -4.49
C SER A 313 13.01 5.31 -3.74
N ALA A 314 12.91 5.08 -2.43
CA ALA A 314 14.01 4.70 -1.56
C ALA A 314 13.57 3.94 -0.31
N ASP A 315 14.46 3.09 0.21
CA ASP A 315 14.32 2.52 1.55
C ASP A 315 15.07 3.39 2.57
N VAL A 316 14.40 3.72 3.66
CA VAL A 316 14.89 4.54 4.76
C VAL A 316 15.15 3.64 5.96
N THR A 317 16.43 3.40 6.26
CA THR A 317 16.83 2.60 7.42
C THR A 317 17.18 3.51 8.59
N VAL A 318 16.62 3.20 9.76
CA VAL A 318 16.83 3.95 11.00
C VAL A 318 17.71 3.14 11.93
N TYR A 319 18.72 3.79 12.48
CA TYR A 319 19.65 3.23 13.48
C TYR A 319 19.58 4.03 14.77
N VAL A 320 19.71 3.34 15.90
CA VAL A 320 19.91 3.96 17.21
C VAL A 320 21.40 4.09 17.47
N CYS A 321 21.83 5.29 17.82
CA CYS A 321 23.21 5.64 18.17
C CYS A 321 23.32 5.84 19.68
N VAL A 322 24.18 5.07 20.35
CA VAL A 322 24.45 5.20 21.80
C VAL A 322 25.88 5.66 22.06
N PRO A 323 26.14 6.48 23.10
CA PRO A 323 27.50 6.84 23.47
C PRO A 323 28.35 5.59 23.77
N SER A 324 29.52 5.49 23.14
CA SER A 324 30.45 4.38 23.27
C SER A 324 31.88 4.87 23.52
N GLY A 325 32.45 4.46 24.65
CA GLY A 325 33.85 4.69 25.01
C GLY A 325 34.24 6.14 25.36
N PRO A 326 35.50 6.38 25.74
CA PRO A 326 35.95 7.60 26.43
C PRO A 326 36.19 8.85 25.55
N LYS A 327 35.55 9.00 24.37
CA LYS A 327 35.80 10.16 23.47
C LYS A 327 34.55 10.71 22.77
N GLY A 328 33.36 10.51 23.32
CA GLY A 328 32.12 10.97 22.68
C GLY A 328 31.86 10.31 21.32
N LYS A 329 32.42 9.12 21.07
CA LYS A 329 32.06 8.31 19.90
C LYS A 329 30.69 7.70 20.16
N ASN A 330 29.90 7.54 19.11
CA ASN A 330 28.64 6.81 19.19
C ASN A 330 28.78 5.45 18.48
N ASP A 331 28.24 4.40 19.09
CA ASP A 331 27.96 3.14 18.40
C ASP A 331 26.59 3.26 17.73
N CYS A 332 26.59 3.24 16.39
CA CYS A 332 25.41 3.42 15.55
C CYS A 332 25.07 2.16 14.74
N ASN A 333 25.48 0.98 15.21
CA ASN A 333 25.25 -0.29 14.49
C ASN A 333 23.91 -0.95 14.86
N HIS A 334 23.02 -0.25 15.56
CA HIS A 334 21.76 -0.82 16.07
C HIS A 334 20.62 -0.46 15.13
N LYS A 335 20.39 -1.28 14.09
CA LYS A 335 19.24 -1.12 13.18
C LYS A 335 17.95 -1.22 13.97
N ALA A 336 17.16 -0.15 13.94
CA ALA A 336 15.91 -0.02 14.67
C ALA A 336 14.67 -0.31 13.81
N GLY A 337 14.76 -0.04 12.51
CA GLY A 337 13.70 -0.32 11.57
C GLY A 337 14.04 0.15 10.17
N VAL A 338 13.12 -0.10 9.24
CA VAL A 338 13.18 0.35 7.85
C VAL A 338 11.75 0.67 7.40
N PHE A 339 11.60 1.63 6.50
CA PHE A 339 10.36 1.86 5.76
C PHE A 339 10.70 2.31 4.34
N SER A 340 9.73 2.24 3.43
CA SER A 340 9.92 2.61 2.03
C SER A 340 9.15 3.89 1.72
N VAL A 341 9.81 4.80 1.01
CA VAL A 341 9.17 5.94 0.33
C VAL A 341 9.15 5.66 -1.15
N LEU A 342 8.03 5.95 -1.81
CA LEU A 342 7.91 5.85 -3.26
C LEU A 342 7.92 7.25 -3.86
N GLY A 343 8.48 7.37 -5.06
CA GLY A 343 8.49 8.63 -5.79
C GLY A 343 8.79 8.41 -7.27
N GLY A 344 8.32 9.32 -8.11
CA GLY A 344 8.46 9.23 -9.57
C GLY A 344 8.63 10.58 -10.23
N GLU A 345 9.05 10.58 -11.51
CA GLU A 345 9.32 11.80 -12.28
C GLU A 345 8.05 12.65 -12.49
N LEU A 346 6.89 11.98 -12.63
CA LEU A 346 5.61 12.61 -12.90
C LEU A 346 4.73 12.76 -11.66
N GLU A 347 5.27 12.44 -10.47
CA GLU A 347 4.54 12.51 -9.22
C GLU A 347 4.18 13.96 -8.87
N MET A 348 2.94 14.17 -8.43
CA MET A 348 2.51 15.50 -8.00
C MET A 348 3.14 15.89 -6.65
N PRO A 349 3.41 17.17 -6.40
CA PRO A 349 3.95 17.61 -5.12
C PRO A 349 3.00 17.28 -3.97
N PHE A 350 3.55 16.71 -2.89
CA PHE A 350 2.82 16.46 -1.66
C PHE A 350 3.74 16.60 -0.44
N THR A 351 3.13 16.72 0.73
CA THR A 351 3.77 16.59 2.03
C THR A 351 2.73 16.03 2.99
N PHE A 352 3.06 15.00 3.76
CA PHE A 352 2.17 14.57 4.83
C PHE A 352 1.99 15.72 5.83
N ASP A 353 0.76 15.95 6.26
CA ASP A 353 0.45 16.98 7.26
C ASP A 353 0.77 16.54 8.70
N ARG A 354 1.16 15.28 8.89
CA ARG A 354 1.54 14.69 10.18
C ARG A 354 2.74 13.76 10.02
N LEU A 355 3.27 13.30 11.15
CA LEU A 355 4.44 12.43 11.19
C LEU A 355 4.05 10.97 10.92
N TYR A 356 4.73 10.33 9.97
CA TYR A 356 4.85 8.87 9.96
C TYR A 356 5.64 8.44 11.19
N LYS A 357 5.25 7.34 11.85
CA LYS A 357 5.85 6.91 13.13
C LYS A 357 6.35 5.49 13.00
N LEU A 358 7.66 5.35 12.83
CA LEU A 358 8.32 4.06 12.84
C LEU A 358 8.61 3.64 14.28
N GLN A 359 8.02 2.54 14.74
CA GLN A 359 8.29 2.02 16.09
C GLN A 359 9.74 1.54 16.22
N ILE A 360 10.44 2.01 17.26
CA ILE A 360 11.83 1.63 17.59
C ILE A 360 11.98 1.03 19.00
N THR A 361 10.86 0.82 19.70
CA THR A 361 10.79 0.35 21.10
C THR A 361 11.68 -0.85 21.40
N ASP A 362 11.67 -1.87 20.54
CA ASP A 362 12.40 -3.12 20.79
C ASP A 362 13.90 -2.91 20.79
N THR A 363 14.41 -2.07 19.89
CA THR A 363 15.84 -1.73 19.84
C THR A 363 16.25 -0.92 21.06
N ILE A 364 15.42 0.02 21.50
CA ILE A 364 15.65 0.79 22.74
C ILE A 364 15.72 -0.15 23.95
N LYS A 365 14.80 -1.11 24.07
CA LYS A 365 14.78 -2.10 25.16
C LYS A 365 15.98 -3.05 25.11
N GLN A 366 16.34 -3.54 23.93
CA GLN A 366 17.49 -4.44 23.75
C GLN A 366 18.82 -3.77 24.14
N LEU A 367 18.94 -2.45 23.94
CA LEU A 367 20.08 -1.66 24.36
C LEU A 367 20.07 -1.28 25.85
N GLY A 368 19.06 -1.73 26.61
CA GLY A 368 18.92 -1.40 28.04
C GLY A 368 18.60 0.07 28.31
N LEU A 369 18.16 0.82 27.30
CA LEU A 369 17.80 2.23 27.41
C LEU A 369 16.37 2.36 27.98
N LYS A 370 16.12 3.45 28.71
CA LYS A 370 14.77 3.76 29.19
C LYS A 370 13.96 4.40 28.07
N VAL A 371 12.76 3.87 27.83
CA VAL A 371 11.83 4.37 26.79
C VAL A 371 11.44 5.84 26.98
N ASN A 372 11.43 6.33 28.23
CA ASN A 372 11.09 7.72 28.56
C ASN A 372 12.31 8.65 28.66
N ASN A 373 13.50 8.22 28.24
CA ASN A 373 14.72 9.03 28.29
C ASN A 373 15.37 9.17 26.91
N ALA A 374 14.77 9.98 26.03
CA ALA A 374 15.30 10.23 24.69
C ALA A 374 16.70 10.88 24.67
N ALA A 375 17.13 11.52 25.77
CA ALA A 375 18.42 12.19 25.84
C ALA A 375 19.63 11.23 25.84
N SER A 376 19.42 9.92 26.03
CA SER A 376 20.52 8.95 26.11
C SER A 376 20.95 8.36 24.77
N TYR A 377 20.31 8.72 23.66
CA TYR A 377 20.63 8.20 22.33
C TYR A 377 20.27 9.20 21.23
N GLN A 378 20.76 8.94 20.03
CA GLN A 378 20.44 9.68 18.81
C GLN A 378 19.93 8.73 17.75
N LEU A 379 19.29 9.26 16.71
CA LEU A 379 18.91 8.48 15.54
C LEU A 379 19.85 8.83 14.39
N LYS A 380 20.28 7.81 13.64
CA LYS A 380 20.95 7.96 12.35
C LYS A 380 20.03 7.38 11.28
N VAL A 381 19.88 8.13 10.19
CA VAL A 381 19.11 7.71 9.01
C VAL A 381 20.07 7.37 7.87
N GLU A 382 19.79 6.30 7.15
CA GLU A 382 20.43 5.94 5.89
C GLU A 382 19.34 5.75 4.83
N ILE A 383 19.47 6.47 3.72
CA ILE A 383 18.50 6.42 2.62
C ILE A 383 19.16 5.74 1.43
N LYS A 384 18.57 4.64 0.95
CA LYS A 384 19.07 3.88 -0.19
C LYS A 384 18.04 3.91 -1.32
N ALA A 385 18.40 4.54 -2.42
CA ALA A 385 17.56 4.59 -3.61
C ALA A 385 17.36 3.20 -4.23
N VAL A 386 16.36 3.06 -5.10
CA VAL A 386 16.08 1.83 -5.85
C VAL A 386 17.32 1.23 -6.54
N PRO A 387 18.22 1.97 -7.22
CA PRO A 387 19.43 1.37 -7.81
C PRO A 387 20.50 0.92 -6.80
N GLY A 388 20.25 1.12 -5.50
CA GLY A 388 21.14 0.82 -4.40
C GLY A 388 22.09 1.94 -3.99
N THR A 389 22.02 3.10 -4.65
CA THR A 389 22.82 4.28 -4.33
C THR A 389 22.39 4.88 -2.99
N LEU A 390 23.36 5.19 -2.13
CA LEU A 390 23.12 5.98 -0.93
C LEU A 390 22.82 7.42 -1.30
N LEU A 391 21.73 7.95 -0.75
CA LEU A 391 21.32 9.33 -0.91
C LEU A 391 21.74 10.18 0.30
N ASP A 392 21.65 11.51 0.15
CA ASP A 392 21.80 12.41 1.28
C ASP A 392 20.72 12.09 2.34
N PRO A 393 21.09 11.76 3.59
CA PRO A 393 20.11 11.48 4.64
C PRO A 393 19.18 12.66 4.93
N HIS A 394 19.57 13.90 4.60
CA HIS A 394 18.77 15.10 4.82
C HIS A 394 17.75 15.39 3.69
N ILE A 395 17.59 14.49 2.71
CA ILE A 395 16.45 14.53 1.79
C ILE A 395 15.13 14.49 2.57
N LEU A 396 15.11 13.77 3.70
CA LEU A 396 14.03 13.87 4.67
C LEU A 396 14.51 14.72 5.87
N PRO A 397 13.61 15.51 6.48
CA PRO A 397 13.91 16.15 7.76
C PRO A 397 14.34 15.14 8.81
N ASP A 398 15.25 15.56 9.71
CA ASP A 398 15.72 14.70 10.80
C ASP A 398 14.54 14.18 11.63
N PRO A 399 14.55 12.89 12.02
CA PRO A 399 13.43 12.29 12.73
C PRO A 399 13.30 12.81 14.16
N SER A 400 12.06 12.96 14.60
CA SER A 400 11.73 13.23 15.99
C SER A 400 11.67 11.94 16.80
N ILE A 401 12.16 11.93 18.04
CA ILE A 401 11.93 10.82 18.98
C ILE A 401 10.61 11.08 19.71
N ILE A 402 9.65 10.18 19.56
CA ILE A 402 8.30 10.31 20.13
C ILE A 402 8.09 9.18 21.14
N PHE A 403 7.75 9.54 22.38
CA PHE A 403 7.31 8.58 23.38
C PHE A 403 5.79 8.64 23.53
N GLU A 404 5.12 7.51 23.30
CA GLU A 404 3.69 7.35 23.59
C GLU A 404 3.54 6.55 24.89
N PRO A 405 3.02 7.17 25.98
CA PRO A 405 2.83 6.47 27.25
C PRO A 405 1.72 5.43 27.15
N GLY A 406 1.96 4.26 27.74
CA GLY A 406 0.97 3.18 27.80
C GLY A 406 -0.24 3.56 28.67
N THR A 407 -1.40 2.98 28.39
CA THR A 407 -2.63 3.26 29.16
C THR A 407 -2.55 2.81 30.63
N LYS A 408 -1.66 1.86 30.97
CA LYS A 408 -1.37 1.45 32.35
C LYS A 408 -0.23 2.23 33.01
N GLU A 409 0.43 3.13 32.26
CA GLU A 409 1.51 3.99 32.75
C GLU A 409 1.02 5.41 33.08
N ARG A 410 -0.19 5.77 32.64
CA ARG A 410 -0.90 7.01 32.99
C ARG A 410 -1.64 6.83 34.30
#